data_AF-A0A1G4K3X0-F1
#
_entry.id   AF-A0A1G4K3X0-F1
#
_cell.length_a   1.000
_cell.length_b   1.000
_cell.length_c   1.000
_cell.angle_alpha   90.00
_cell.angle_beta   90.00
_cell.angle_gamma   90.00
#
_symmetry.space_group_name_H-M   'P 1'
#
loop_
_entity.id
_entity.type
_entity.pdbx_description
1 polymer ?
#
loop_
_entity_poly.entity_id
_entity_poly.type
_entity_poly.pdbx_seq_one_letter_code
_entity_poly.pdbx_strand_id
1 'polypeptide(L)'
;MSSQVENSELREYALRNRLRERTGSIFKSRHESNMRRSQGISHEQILISSSPTSLSQIAKGLDGDILGFSRHRIVDNIMVLGATGLTGSLIVANLTQPWAYLNSTNDIQRKLDNLSPSTEQLDKNNHFFKRTKQPLCNVLTRKKTVEITKNLFCFARKPIEQGTVASLGEHNSAWEHSVHYRGSTLLCRYDNFECDGPVVSMGYLELPNSQQQKEKSAIEMHVQQYSYRLKYENSQDEHGQNCRHTLTVELKLNVVSLIEKESWKWPELFKSLFGEEPTTASVVTKKLEQTMLWNFPSLKQVSTIISALGSSDHEQRTAKISRSFVDHDLILQMIQVFSQSKDASTQKKAIVITSFNNLFLTSFSDYFRTKLSLEQDLATRVPGLDKLVILRPGPLVGSHTLYNTANSSSFQETKPSLIPNTIFAIYCLKRSCLERKIRFARDLSRYGLKLKLGEIMARIAYNRSCSPLIGYAVPAYKVAYVAVLKALRSMDSDSFVEVIKSDQIDHLT
;
A
#
# COMPACT_ATOMS: atom_id res chain seq x y z
N MET A 1 50.81 56.44 -6.46
CA MET A 1 49.62 55.57 -6.61
C MET A 1 49.97 54.49 -7.61
N SER A 2 50.61 53.42 -7.13
CA SER A 2 51.37 52.48 -7.97
C SER A 2 51.51 51.14 -7.25
N SER A 3 50.58 50.22 -7.52
CA SER A 3 50.61 48.81 -7.05
C SER A 3 49.44 47.92 -7.51
N GLN A 4 48.38 48.48 -8.14
CA GLN A 4 47.16 47.72 -8.47
C GLN A 4 47.01 47.28 -9.94
N VAL A 5 47.94 47.61 -10.85
CA VAL A 5 47.84 47.21 -12.28
C VAL A 5 48.67 45.94 -12.58
N GLU A 6 49.87 45.80 -12.01
CA GLU A 6 50.78 44.65 -12.29
C GLU A 6 50.27 43.29 -11.77
N ASN A 7 49.35 43.27 -10.80
CA ASN A 7 48.81 42.02 -10.23
C ASN A 7 47.68 41.38 -11.07
N SER A 8 47.25 42.01 -12.16
CA SER A 8 46.22 41.47 -13.06
C SER A 8 46.81 40.50 -14.08
N GLU A 9 47.86 40.93 -14.81
CA GLU A 9 48.44 40.17 -15.92
C GLU A 9 49.18 38.90 -15.46
N LEU A 10 49.85 38.95 -14.32
CA LEU A 10 50.51 37.78 -13.70
C LEU A 10 49.53 36.66 -13.32
N ARG A 11 48.27 36.99 -12.99
CA ARG A 11 47.23 36.00 -12.70
C ARG A 11 46.68 35.34 -13.96
N GLU A 12 46.52 36.08 -15.05
CA GLU A 12 46.03 35.53 -16.31
C GLU A 12 47.07 34.60 -16.97
N TYR A 13 48.35 34.96 -16.89
CA TYR A 13 49.45 34.13 -17.40
C TYR A 13 49.58 32.79 -16.65
N ALA A 14 49.40 32.81 -15.33
CA ALA A 14 49.40 31.59 -14.50
C ALA A 14 48.21 30.67 -14.79
N LEU A 15 47.03 31.23 -15.12
CA LEU A 15 45.84 30.46 -15.49
C LEU A 15 45.97 29.81 -16.88
N ARG A 16 46.54 30.52 -17.87
CA ARG A 16 46.78 29.94 -19.21
C ARG A 16 47.77 28.79 -19.19
N ASN A 17 48.84 28.86 -18.38
CA ASN A 17 49.81 27.77 -18.28
C ASN A 17 49.24 26.51 -17.60
N ARG A 18 48.41 26.65 -16.54
CA ARG A 18 47.74 25.49 -15.90
C ARG A 18 46.70 24.79 -16.78
N LEU A 19 46.12 25.47 -17.76
CA LEU A 19 45.20 24.85 -18.74
C LEU A 19 45.96 24.10 -19.86
N ARG A 20 47.22 24.45 -20.13
CA ARG A 20 48.04 23.84 -21.18
C ARG A 20 48.67 22.52 -20.76
N GLU A 21 48.87 22.28 -19.47
CA GLU A 21 49.43 21.03 -18.92
C GLU A 21 48.41 19.88 -18.77
N ARG A 22 47.09 20.15 -18.86
CA ARG A 22 46.05 19.11 -18.79
C ARG A 22 45.49 18.64 -20.13
N THR A 23 45.89 19.26 -21.25
CA THR A 23 45.51 18.83 -22.60
C THR A 23 46.65 18.02 -23.24
N GLY A 24 46.93 16.86 -22.65
CA GLY A 24 47.93 15.92 -23.14
C GLY A 24 47.54 15.26 -24.47
N SER A 25 48.11 15.76 -25.56
CA SER A 25 48.56 15.01 -26.75
C SER A 25 47.81 13.74 -27.17
N ILE A 26 47.01 13.82 -28.25
CA ILE A 26 46.56 12.63 -29.03
C ILE A 26 47.09 12.63 -30.48
N PHE A 27 47.72 13.71 -30.97
CA PHE A 27 48.27 13.77 -32.34
C PHE A 27 49.73 14.21 -32.39
N LYS A 28 50.63 13.23 -32.48
CA LYS A 28 51.88 13.35 -33.24
C LYS A 28 52.11 12.11 -34.10
N SER A 29 52.86 12.33 -35.17
CA SER A 29 52.91 11.53 -36.39
C SER A 29 53.99 10.44 -36.41
N ARG A 30 53.64 9.31 -37.05
CA ARG A 30 54.42 8.62 -38.08
C ARG A 30 55.88 8.23 -37.78
N HIS A 31 56.14 6.93 -37.61
CA HIS A 31 57.14 6.25 -38.45
C HIS A 31 56.86 4.74 -38.57
N GLU A 32 57.16 4.19 -39.75
CA GLU A 32 56.99 2.78 -40.14
C GLU A 32 58.22 1.94 -39.83
N SER A 33 58.06 0.63 -39.63
CA SER A 33 58.96 -0.37 -40.23
C SER A 33 58.38 -1.79 -40.22
N ASN A 34 58.26 -2.41 -41.41
CA ASN A 34 58.33 -3.86 -41.71
C ASN A 34 57.35 -4.81 -40.96
N MET A 35 56.54 -5.68 -41.59
CA MET A 35 56.29 -6.08 -42.99
C MET A 35 54.84 -6.61 -43.07
N ARG A 36 54.23 -7.02 -44.21
CA ARG A 36 54.74 -7.42 -45.53
C ARG A 36 53.80 -6.93 -46.67
N ARG A 37 53.48 -7.79 -47.65
CA ARG A 37 52.44 -7.67 -48.71
C ARG A 37 51.72 -9.04 -48.77
N SER A 38 50.59 -9.29 -49.44
CA SER A 38 49.79 -8.64 -50.50
C SER A 38 48.31 -9.11 -50.33
N GLN A 39 47.26 -8.72 -51.07
CA GLN A 39 47.06 -8.14 -52.41
C GLN A 39 45.61 -7.59 -52.45
N GLY A 40 45.26 -6.62 -53.31
CA GLY A 40 43.92 -6.00 -53.33
C GLY A 40 42.98 -6.53 -54.43
N ILE A 41 41.67 -6.51 -54.16
CA ILE A 41 40.51 -6.75 -55.07
C ILE A 41 39.40 -5.81 -54.54
N SER A 42 39.23 -4.61 -55.11
CA SER A 42 38.34 -4.21 -56.23
C SER A 42 36.84 -4.16 -55.89
N HIS A 43 36.23 -3.03 -56.25
CA HIS A 43 34.82 -2.70 -56.10
C HIS A 43 33.93 -3.45 -57.11
N GLU A 44 33.90 -4.78 -57.09
CA GLU A 44 33.02 -5.57 -57.99
C GLU A 44 32.78 -7.01 -57.47
N GLN A 45 32.25 -7.14 -56.25
CA GLN A 45 31.63 -8.37 -55.77
C GLN A 45 30.26 -8.10 -55.13
N ILE A 46 29.37 -7.52 -55.94
CA ILE A 46 27.97 -7.92 -55.85
C ILE A 46 27.90 -9.30 -56.51
N LEU A 47 27.51 -10.34 -55.74
CA LEU A 47 26.46 -11.29 -56.09
C LEU A 47 26.41 -12.46 -55.09
N ILE A 48 25.28 -12.54 -54.38
CA ILE A 48 24.62 -13.78 -53.92
C ILE A 48 25.38 -14.66 -52.92
N SER A 49 25.12 -14.43 -51.63
CA SER A 49 24.76 -15.54 -50.73
C SER A 49 23.27 -15.44 -50.40
N SER A 50 22.53 -16.50 -50.67
CA SER A 50 21.07 -16.50 -50.73
C SER A 50 20.37 -16.56 -49.37
N SER A 51 19.71 -15.48 -48.97
CA SER A 51 18.33 -15.50 -48.46
C SER A 51 17.84 -14.07 -48.20
N PRO A 52 16.61 -13.70 -48.58
CA PRO A 52 15.99 -12.51 -48.01
C PRO A 52 15.67 -12.84 -46.55
N THR A 53 16.35 -12.20 -45.60
CA THR A 53 15.85 -12.11 -44.23
C THR A 53 14.45 -11.54 -44.32
N SER A 54 13.45 -12.36 -44.01
CA SER A 54 12.06 -11.97 -44.25
C SER A 54 11.74 -10.72 -43.43
N LEU A 55 10.79 -9.90 -43.91
CA LEU A 55 10.28 -8.80 -43.09
C LEU A 55 9.74 -9.32 -41.74
N SER A 56 9.38 -10.61 -41.62
CA SER A 56 9.05 -11.26 -40.36
C SER A 56 10.26 -11.66 -39.47
N GLN A 57 11.47 -11.83 -40.01
CA GLN A 57 12.69 -11.96 -39.22
C GLN A 57 13.22 -10.59 -38.77
N ILE A 58 13.12 -9.58 -39.63
CA ILE A 58 13.40 -8.17 -39.26
C ILE A 58 12.37 -7.70 -38.22
N ALA A 59 11.09 -8.03 -38.36
CA ALA A 59 10.08 -7.79 -37.32
C ALA A 59 10.39 -8.53 -36.02
N LYS A 60 10.77 -9.82 -36.05
CA LYS A 60 11.20 -10.55 -34.84
C LYS A 60 12.45 -9.98 -34.17
N GLY A 61 13.30 -9.24 -34.90
CA GLY A 61 14.42 -8.48 -34.35
C GLY A 61 14.04 -7.07 -33.85
N LEU A 62 12.88 -6.53 -34.26
CA LEU A 62 12.41 -5.18 -33.93
C LEU A 62 11.23 -5.16 -32.93
N ASP A 63 10.52 -6.29 -32.77
CA ASP A 63 9.54 -6.57 -31.71
C ASP A 63 10.17 -6.53 -30.30
N GLY A 64 11.50 -6.43 -30.21
CA GLY A 64 12.24 -6.32 -28.96
C GLY A 64 12.34 -4.91 -28.36
N ASP A 65 12.54 -3.83 -29.16
CA ASP A 65 13.20 -2.64 -28.59
C ASP A 65 12.92 -1.24 -29.21
N ILE A 66 11.88 -1.03 -30.03
CA ILE A 66 11.55 0.33 -30.56
C ILE A 66 10.25 0.94 -29.98
N LEU A 67 9.36 0.12 -29.41
CA LEU A 67 8.27 0.62 -28.56
C LEU A 67 8.61 0.35 -27.09
N GLY A 68 9.42 1.24 -26.51
CA GLY A 68 9.88 1.15 -25.13
C GLY A 68 8.75 1.21 -24.10
N PHE A 69 8.10 0.07 -23.84
CA PHE A 69 7.21 -0.18 -22.72
C PHE A 69 8.02 -0.12 -21.42
N SER A 70 8.29 1.10 -20.94
CA SER A 70 8.93 1.34 -19.64
C SER A 70 8.00 0.96 -18.48
N ARG A 71 7.82 -0.36 -18.26
CA ARG A 71 7.08 -0.92 -17.13
C ARG A 71 7.89 -0.67 -15.86
N HIS A 72 7.52 0.37 -15.11
CA HIS A 72 8.10 0.59 -13.78
C HIS A 72 7.25 -0.15 -12.74
N ARG A 73 7.91 -0.87 -11.85
CA ARG A 73 7.25 -1.61 -10.76
C ARG A 73 7.65 -1.01 -9.43
N ILE A 74 6.67 -0.61 -8.64
CA ILE A 74 6.84 -0.14 -7.26
C ILE A 74 6.12 -1.13 -6.35
N VAL A 75 6.76 -1.55 -5.26
CA VAL A 75 6.20 -2.50 -4.29
C VAL A 75 6.28 -1.90 -2.89
N ASP A 76 5.14 -1.79 -2.21
CA ASP A 76 5.10 -1.43 -0.79
C ASP A 76 4.55 -2.60 0.03
N ASN A 77 5.06 -2.75 1.26
CA ASN A 77 4.67 -3.81 2.16
C ASN A 77 4.20 -3.20 3.48
N ILE A 78 2.95 -3.48 3.86
CA ILE A 78 2.32 -3.03 5.10
C ILE A 78 1.95 -4.26 5.92
N MET A 79 2.29 -4.23 7.21
CA MET A 79 1.90 -5.26 8.18
C MET A 79 0.62 -4.82 8.92
N VAL A 80 -0.35 -5.71 9.07
CA VAL A 80 -1.62 -5.45 9.77
C VAL A 80 -1.87 -6.51 10.83
N LEU A 81 -1.99 -6.09 12.08
CA LEU A 81 -2.29 -6.95 13.23
C LEU A 81 -3.74 -6.73 13.67
N GLY A 82 -4.47 -7.82 13.94
CA GLY A 82 -5.86 -7.74 14.38
C GLY A 82 -6.88 -7.53 13.26
N ALA A 83 -6.53 -7.90 12.02
CA ALA A 83 -7.33 -7.70 10.81
C ALA A 83 -8.76 -8.30 10.83
N THR A 84 -9.09 -9.17 11.80
CA THR A 84 -10.45 -9.73 11.99
C THR A 84 -11.27 -9.02 13.07
N GLY A 85 -10.70 -8.03 13.77
CA GLY A 85 -11.42 -7.20 14.76
C GLY A 85 -12.26 -6.10 14.11
N LEU A 86 -13.15 -5.45 14.87
CA LEU A 86 -14.08 -4.43 14.36
C LEU A 86 -13.40 -3.33 13.54
N THR A 87 -12.33 -2.73 14.07
CA THR A 87 -11.58 -1.69 13.34
C THR A 87 -10.60 -2.30 12.35
N GLY A 88 -10.02 -3.46 12.66
CA GLY A 88 -9.02 -4.12 11.81
C GLY A 88 -9.57 -4.61 10.46
N SER A 89 -10.79 -5.15 10.43
CA SER A 89 -11.43 -5.56 9.18
C SER A 89 -11.78 -4.35 8.30
N LEU A 90 -12.20 -3.25 8.93
CA LEU A 90 -12.45 -1.97 8.26
C LEU A 90 -11.14 -1.34 7.74
N ILE A 91 -10.01 -1.50 8.41
CA ILE A 91 -8.70 -1.06 7.91
C ILE A 91 -8.32 -1.83 6.65
N VAL A 92 -8.43 -3.16 6.66
CA VAL A 92 -8.16 -3.99 5.46
C VAL A 92 -9.13 -3.63 4.34
N ALA A 93 -10.44 -3.51 4.62
CA ALA A 93 -11.44 -3.14 3.63
C ALA A 93 -11.19 -1.77 2.98
N ASN A 94 -10.69 -0.78 3.75
CA ASN A 94 -10.28 0.53 3.22
C ASN A 94 -8.98 0.43 2.41
N LEU A 95 -7.98 -0.34 2.87
CA LEU A 95 -6.72 -0.54 2.15
C LEU A 95 -6.89 -1.37 0.85
N THR A 96 -7.99 -2.09 0.67
CA THR A 96 -8.33 -2.74 -0.62
C THR A 96 -9.16 -1.86 -1.56
N GLN A 97 -9.56 -0.65 -1.13
CA GLN A 97 -10.20 0.32 -2.02
C GLN A 97 -9.15 1.14 -2.81
N PRO A 98 -9.33 1.39 -4.10
CA PRO A 98 -8.43 2.22 -4.89
C PRO A 98 -8.47 3.69 -4.43
N TRP A 99 -9.63 4.17 -3.97
CA TRP A 99 -9.86 5.56 -3.52
C TRP A 99 -8.89 6.00 -2.42
N ALA A 100 -8.43 5.07 -1.57
CA ALA A 100 -7.47 5.34 -0.50
C ALA A 100 -6.10 5.81 -1.04
N TYR A 101 -5.72 5.43 -2.26
CA TYR A 101 -4.43 5.74 -2.89
C TYR A 101 -4.48 6.94 -3.86
N LEU A 102 -5.69 7.36 -4.22
CA LEU A 102 -6.00 8.54 -5.04
C LEU A 102 -5.98 9.82 -4.17
N ASN A 103 -6.83 10.79 -4.49
CA ASN A 103 -6.98 12.12 -3.85
C ASN A 103 -6.84 12.15 -2.31
N SER A 104 -7.30 11.13 -1.59
CA SER A 104 -7.26 11.10 -0.12
C SER A 104 -5.84 11.14 0.46
N THR A 105 -4.86 10.60 -0.25
CA THR A 105 -3.47 10.44 0.23
C THR A 105 -2.41 10.89 -0.77
N ASN A 106 -2.79 11.11 -2.03
CA ASN A 106 -1.90 11.42 -3.15
C ASN A 106 -0.74 10.42 -3.28
N ASP A 107 -0.95 9.16 -2.88
CA ASP A 107 0.07 8.11 -2.89
C ASP A 107 0.51 7.78 -4.32
N ILE A 108 -0.43 7.66 -5.27
CA ILE A 108 -0.11 7.44 -6.67
C ILE A 108 0.67 8.63 -7.26
N GLN A 109 0.26 9.87 -6.97
CA GLN A 109 0.97 11.07 -7.45
C GLN A 109 2.42 11.06 -6.95
N ARG A 110 2.63 10.89 -5.64
CA ARG A 110 3.96 10.87 -4.99
C ARG A 110 4.87 9.77 -5.58
N LYS A 111 4.30 8.62 -5.93
CA LYS A 111 5.00 7.52 -6.60
C LYS A 111 5.38 7.87 -8.04
N LEU A 112 4.52 8.57 -8.77
CA LEU A 112 4.81 9.05 -10.13
C LEU A 112 5.89 10.14 -10.12
N ASP A 113 5.85 11.06 -9.14
CA ASP A 113 6.87 12.10 -8.93
C ASP A 113 8.26 11.48 -8.71
N ASN A 114 8.35 10.46 -7.84
CA ASN A 114 9.60 9.73 -7.59
C ASN A 114 10.15 8.99 -8.84
N LEU A 115 9.30 8.64 -9.82
CA LEU A 115 9.71 8.04 -11.10
C LEU A 115 10.10 9.06 -12.17
N SER A 116 9.88 10.35 -11.92
CA SER A 116 10.30 11.45 -12.78
C SER A 116 10.55 12.70 -11.92
N PRO A 117 11.71 12.80 -11.24
CA PRO A 117 12.07 13.98 -10.48
C PRO A 117 11.96 15.22 -11.36
N SER A 118 11.46 16.33 -10.79
CA SER A 118 11.07 17.50 -11.57
C SER A 118 12.24 18.06 -12.37
N THR A 119 12.02 18.25 -13.68
CA THR A 119 13.03 18.72 -14.64
C THR A 119 13.59 20.10 -14.27
N GLU A 120 12.86 20.85 -13.44
CA GLU A 120 13.23 22.16 -12.88
C GLU A 120 14.55 22.15 -12.07
N GLN A 121 14.97 20.99 -11.53
CA GLN A 121 16.30 20.89 -10.89
C GLN A 121 17.44 20.74 -11.90
N LEU A 122 17.20 20.20 -13.10
CA LEU A 122 18.24 20.09 -14.14
C LEU A 122 18.52 21.43 -14.83
N ASP A 123 17.48 22.25 -15.03
CA ASP A 123 17.58 23.52 -15.77
C ASP A 123 18.41 24.59 -15.03
N LYS A 124 18.58 24.48 -13.70
CA LYS A 124 19.39 25.45 -12.92
C LYS A 124 20.91 25.28 -13.08
N ASN A 125 21.39 24.12 -13.54
CA ASN A 125 22.82 23.82 -13.63
C ASN A 125 23.38 23.82 -15.07
N ASN A 126 22.55 23.95 -16.10
CA ASN A 126 22.95 23.85 -17.51
C ASN A 126 22.76 25.15 -18.31
N HIS A 127 23.45 26.21 -17.91
CA HIS A 127 23.36 27.54 -18.56
C HIS A 127 23.95 27.64 -19.99
N PHE A 128 24.42 26.55 -20.61
CA PHE A 128 25.18 26.59 -21.86
C PHE A 128 24.56 25.94 -23.11
N PHE A 129 23.41 25.26 -23.01
CA PHE A 129 22.71 24.78 -24.20
C PHE A 129 21.60 25.75 -24.64
N LYS A 130 21.91 26.57 -25.65
CA LYS A 130 20.93 27.38 -26.36
C LYS A 130 19.79 26.49 -26.86
N ARG A 131 18.55 26.83 -26.48
CA ARG A 131 17.32 26.18 -26.94
C ARG A 131 17.28 26.06 -28.46
N THR A 132 17.42 24.84 -29.00
CA THR A 132 16.74 24.49 -30.25
C THR A 132 15.24 24.43 -29.95
N LYS A 133 14.46 25.18 -30.73
CA LYS A 133 13.00 25.26 -30.58
C LYS A 133 12.36 23.92 -30.94
N GLN A 134 11.21 23.66 -30.30
CA GLN A 134 10.34 22.50 -30.47
C GLN A 134 10.93 21.17 -29.97
N PRO A 135 10.30 20.49 -28.99
CA PRO A 135 10.42 19.04 -28.95
C PRO A 135 9.76 18.53 -30.23
N LEU A 136 10.53 17.82 -31.06
CA LEU A 136 9.93 16.96 -32.07
C LEU A 136 9.00 15.99 -31.33
N CYS A 137 7.69 16.16 -31.51
CA CYS A 137 6.71 15.12 -31.20
C CYS A 137 6.96 13.97 -32.17
N ASN A 138 8.00 13.18 -31.89
CA ASN A 138 8.22 11.90 -32.54
C ASN A 138 6.93 11.10 -32.35
N VAL A 139 6.37 10.63 -33.47
CA VAL A 139 4.99 10.08 -33.65
C VAL A 139 4.75 8.76 -32.90
N LEU A 140 5.59 8.45 -31.92
CA LEU A 140 5.47 7.33 -31.00
C LEU A 140 4.46 7.70 -29.91
N THR A 141 3.30 7.05 -29.93
CA THR A 141 2.37 7.01 -28.79
C THR A 141 3.10 6.38 -27.60
N ARG A 142 3.66 7.22 -26.72
CA ARG A 142 4.38 6.78 -25.52
C ARG A 142 3.40 6.24 -24.48
N LYS A 143 2.93 5.01 -24.70
CA LYS A 143 2.19 4.23 -23.73
C LYS A 143 3.14 3.85 -22.59
N LYS A 144 2.95 4.44 -21.42
CA LYS A 144 3.71 4.07 -20.22
C LYS A 144 2.82 3.30 -19.26
N THR A 145 3.30 2.17 -18.76
CA THR A 145 2.62 1.41 -17.71
C THR A 145 3.42 1.51 -16.43
N VAL A 146 2.76 1.90 -15.33
CA VAL A 146 3.35 1.88 -13.98
C VAL A 146 2.56 0.88 -13.15
N GLU A 147 3.22 -0.16 -12.67
CA GLU A 147 2.66 -1.17 -11.80
C GLU A 147 2.97 -0.81 -10.35
N ILE A 148 1.92 -0.60 -9.54
CA ILE A 148 2.02 -0.33 -8.11
C ILE A 148 1.44 -1.55 -7.39
N THR A 149 2.30 -2.35 -6.78
CA THR A 149 1.90 -3.46 -5.92
C THR A 149 1.88 -2.99 -4.46
N LYS A 150 0.77 -3.23 -3.76
CA LYS A 150 0.65 -3.03 -2.31
C LYS A 150 0.39 -4.39 -1.66
N ASN A 151 1.32 -4.89 -0.86
CA ASN A 151 1.16 -6.13 -0.11
C ASN A 151 0.74 -5.81 1.32
N LEU A 152 -0.41 -6.33 1.73
CA LEU A 152 -0.98 -6.23 3.07
C LEU A 152 -0.83 -7.58 3.75
N PHE A 153 0.15 -7.70 4.64
CA PHE A 153 0.43 -8.92 5.37
C PHE A 153 -0.34 -8.89 6.69
N CYS A 154 -1.25 -9.85 6.88
CA CYS A 154 -2.20 -9.86 7.99
C CYS A 154 -1.99 -11.08 8.87
N PHE A 155 -1.55 -10.89 10.12
CA PHE A 155 -1.54 -11.96 11.12
C PHE A 155 -2.94 -12.09 11.76
N ALA A 156 -3.53 -13.27 11.67
CA ALA A 156 -4.89 -13.53 12.13
C ALA A 156 -5.05 -14.94 12.74
N ARG A 157 -5.98 -15.09 13.69
CA ARG A 157 -6.33 -16.41 14.27
C ARG A 157 -7.39 -17.16 13.45
N LYS A 158 -7.97 -16.51 12.44
CA LYS A 158 -9.09 -16.95 11.61
C LYS A 158 -8.93 -16.36 10.20
N PRO A 159 -9.50 -16.99 9.14
CA PRO A 159 -9.58 -16.39 7.82
C PRO A 159 -10.20 -14.98 7.85
N ILE A 160 -9.68 -14.08 7.02
CA ILE A 160 -10.28 -12.78 6.76
C ILE A 160 -11.42 -12.98 5.76
N GLU A 161 -12.61 -12.47 6.06
CA GLU A 161 -13.75 -12.50 5.15
C GLU A 161 -13.41 -11.74 3.86
N GLN A 162 -13.82 -12.25 2.69
CA GLN A 162 -13.45 -11.67 1.40
C GLN A 162 -14.05 -10.25 1.28
N GLY A 163 -13.18 -9.26 1.10
CA GLY A 163 -13.62 -7.88 0.88
C GLY A 163 -14.32 -7.74 -0.48
N THR A 164 -15.39 -6.96 -0.53
CA THR A 164 -16.04 -6.58 -1.79
C THR A 164 -15.09 -5.77 -2.66
N VAL A 165 -15.00 -6.12 -3.94
CA VAL A 165 -14.28 -5.33 -4.94
C VAL A 165 -14.89 -3.93 -5.03
N ALA A 166 -14.04 -2.92 -5.08
CA ALA A 166 -14.49 -1.54 -5.30
C ALA A 166 -15.12 -1.41 -6.69
N SER A 167 -16.43 -1.20 -6.73
CA SER A 167 -17.14 -0.81 -7.95
C SER A 167 -17.22 0.71 -8.02
N LEU A 168 -17.05 1.28 -9.21
CA LEU A 168 -17.33 2.70 -9.45
C LEU A 168 -18.84 3.02 -9.44
N GLY A 169 -19.72 2.02 -9.30
CA GLY A 169 -21.18 2.19 -9.31
C GLY A 169 -21.78 3.03 -8.17
N GLU A 170 -20.99 3.41 -7.16
CA GLU A 170 -21.36 4.40 -6.13
C GLU A 170 -20.98 5.84 -6.54
N HIS A 171 -20.22 6.01 -7.63
CA HIS A 171 -19.82 7.31 -8.17
C HIS A 171 -20.57 7.63 -9.47
N ASN A 172 -20.97 8.89 -9.63
CA ASN A 172 -21.63 9.37 -10.85
C ASN A 172 -20.68 9.29 -12.06
N SER A 173 -21.24 9.23 -13.27
CA SER A 173 -20.50 9.28 -14.55
C SER A 173 -19.61 10.52 -14.73
N ALA A 174 -19.83 11.56 -13.92
CA ALA A 174 -18.98 12.75 -13.84
C ALA A 174 -17.70 12.57 -12.99
N TRP A 175 -17.37 11.35 -12.57
CA TRP A 175 -16.12 11.08 -11.84
C TRP A 175 -14.90 11.24 -12.75
N GLU A 176 -13.97 12.10 -12.32
CA GLU A 176 -12.66 12.28 -12.93
C GLU A 176 -11.56 12.32 -11.85
N HIS A 177 -10.37 11.79 -12.18
CA HIS A 177 -9.18 11.87 -11.34
C HIS A 177 -7.98 12.37 -12.16
N SER A 178 -7.29 13.40 -11.68
CA SER A 178 -6.15 14.01 -12.36
C SER A 178 -4.81 13.62 -11.72
N VAL A 179 -3.80 13.31 -12.52
CA VAL A 179 -2.40 13.20 -12.08
C VAL A 179 -1.50 14.10 -12.91
N HIS A 180 -0.45 14.61 -12.30
CA HIS A 180 0.61 15.33 -13.00
C HIS A 180 1.76 14.37 -13.32
N TYR A 181 2.21 14.32 -14.57
CA TYR A 181 3.31 13.46 -14.98
C TYR A 181 4.18 14.13 -16.05
N ARG A 182 5.48 14.28 -15.78
CA ARG A 182 6.48 14.87 -16.69
C ARG A 182 6.07 16.23 -17.30
N GLY A 183 5.43 17.10 -16.51
CA GLY A 183 4.99 18.43 -16.96
C GLY A 183 3.61 18.48 -17.60
N SER A 184 2.90 17.35 -17.73
CA SER A 184 1.54 17.29 -18.28
C SER A 184 0.53 16.84 -17.24
N THR A 185 -0.67 17.40 -17.26
CA THR A 185 -1.81 16.95 -16.45
C THR A 185 -2.62 15.93 -17.24
N LEU A 186 -2.80 14.74 -16.69
CA LEU A 186 -3.50 13.62 -17.33
C LEU A 186 -4.75 13.27 -16.53
N LEU A 187 -5.87 12.99 -17.21
CA LEU A 187 -7.16 12.67 -16.60
C LEU A 187 -7.53 11.20 -16.80
N CYS A 188 -8.03 10.56 -15.74
CA CYS A 188 -8.75 9.29 -15.79
C CYS A 188 -10.24 9.58 -15.56
N ARG A 189 -11.10 9.15 -16.49
CA ARG A 189 -12.56 9.22 -16.40
C ARG A 189 -13.14 7.90 -15.89
N TYR A 190 -14.45 7.89 -15.61
CA TYR A 190 -15.23 6.69 -15.27
C TYR A 190 -14.92 5.51 -16.23
N ASP A 191 -15.04 5.71 -17.55
CA ASP A 191 -14.85 4.66 -18.57
C ASP A 191 -13.40 4.18 -18.71
N ASN A 192 -12.46 4.95 -18.16
CA ASN A 192 -11.02 4.65 -18.20
C ASN A 192 -10.54 3.92 -16.93
N PHE A 193 -11.44 3.65 -15.98
CA PHE A 193 -11.19 2.80 -14.84
C PHE A 193 -11.76 1.40 -15.10
N GLU A 194 -10.93 0.38 -14.89
CA GLU A 194 -11.34 -1.01 -14.98
C GLU A 194 -10.92 -1.75 -13.70
N CYS A 195 -11.71 -2.78 -13.33
CA CYS A 195 -11.40 -3.62 -12.20
C CYS A 195 -11.64 -5.09 -12.54
N ASP A 196 -10.68 -5.93 -12.19
CA ASP A 196 -10.83 -7.39 -12.25
C ASP A 196 -11.58 -7.91 -11.00
N GLY A 197 -12.19 -9.09 -11.11
CA GLY A 197 -12.75 -9.80 -9.96
C GLY A 197 -11.66 -10.22 -8.95
N PRO A 198 -12.00 -10.44 -7.67
CA PRO A 198 -10.99 -10.72 -6.65
C PRO A 198 -10.50 -12.15 -6.81
N VAL A 199 -9.20 -12.33 -7.02
CA VAL A 199 -8.59 -13.67 -7.12
C VAL A 199 -8.27 -14.17 -5.73
N VAL A 200 -8.88 -15.28 -5.30
CA VAL A 200 -8.68 -15.86 -3.96
C VAL A 200 -8.05 -17.24 -4.04
N SER A 201 -6.83 -17.33 -3.51
CA SER A 201 -6.05 -18.56 -3.38
C SER A 201 -5.91 -18.96 -1.92
N MET A 202 -6.12 -20.24 -1.61
CA MET A 202 -5.95 -20.79 -0.27
C MET A 202 -4.98 -21.97 -0.33
N GLY A 203 -4.00 -21.98 0.57
CA GLY A 203 -3.04 -23.07 0.65
C GLY A 203 -2.33 -23.17 2.00
N TYR A 204 -1.33 -24.04 2.05
CA TYR A 204 -0.49 -24.25 3.21
C TYR A 204 0.94 -23.84 2.93
N LEU A 205 1.54 -23.17 3.91
CA LEU A 205 2.89 -22.65 3.91
C LEU A 205 3.76 -23.60 4.75
N GLU A 206 4.69 -24.32 4.12
CA GLU A 206 5.73 -25.03 4.88
C GLU A 206 6.81 -24.03 5.30
N LEU A 207 7.07 -23.93 6.61
CA LEU A 207 8.13 -23.06 7.12
C LEU A 207 9.52 -23.64 6.81
N PRO A 208 10.53 -22.80 6.48
CA PRO A 208 11.90 -23.26 6.36
C PRO A 208 12.40 -23.78 7.72
N ASN A 209 12.75 -25.07 7.76
CA ASN A 209 13.14 -25.75 8.99
C ASN A 209 14.35 -25.08 9.67
N SER A 210 14.11 -24.52 10.87
CA SER A 210 15.18 -24.43 11.87
C SER A 210 15.46 -25.85 12.38
N GLN A 211 16.73 -26.28 12.36
CA GLN A 211 17.15 -27.69 12.35
C GLN A 211 16.86 -28.54 13.63
N GLN A 212 15.98 -28.10 14.55
CA GLN A 212 15.87 -28.68 15.90
C GLN A 212 14.49 -29.16 16.35
N GLN A 213 13.41 -28.99 15.57
CA GLN A 213 12.11 -29.58 15.93
C GLN A 213 11.47 -30.39 14.80
N LYS A 214 10.88 -31.52 15.18
CA LYS A 214 10.58 -32.68 14.31
C LYS A 214 9.16 -32.66 13.72
N GLU A 215 8.45 -31.55 13.86
CA GLU A 215 7.12 -31.34 13.30
C GLU A 215 7.18 -30.24 12.24
N LYS A 216 6.76 -30.56 11.01
CA LYS A 216 6.53 -29.56 9.97
C LYS A 216 5.37 -28.67 10.39
N SER A 217 5.67 -27.51 10.96
CA SER A 217 4.67 -26.47 11.28
C SER A 217 4.18 -25.82 9.98
N ALA A 218 3.16 -26.44 9.37
CA ALA A 218 2.47 -25.90 8.21
C ALA A 218 1.42 -24.86 8.65
N ILE A 219 1.48 -23.66 8.06
CA ILE A 219 0.59 -22.55 8.41
C ILE A 219 -0.42 -22.34 7.28
N GLU A 220 -1.69 -22.10 7.61
CA GLU A 220 -2.70 -21.83 6.59
C GLU A 220 -2.55 -20.39 6.08
N MET A 221 -2.47 -20.24 4.75
CA MET A 221 -2.23 -18.96 4.09
C MET A 221 -3.32 -18.70 3.05
N HIS A 222 -4.00 -17.56 3.18
CA HIS A 222 -5.04 -17.11 2.24
C HIS A 222 -4.59 -15.82 1.55
N VAL A 223 -4.51 -15.83 0.22
CA VAL A 223 -4.15 -14.67 -0.60
C VAL A 223 -5.40 -14.18 -1.33
N GLN A 224 -5.73 -12.91 -1.18
CA GLN A 224 -6.79 -12.22 -1.94
C GLN A 224 -6.13 -11.11 -2.75
N GLN A 225 -6.22 -11.17 -4.09
CA GLN A 225 -5.64 -10.18 -4.99
C GLN A 225 -6.75 -9.35 -5.66
N TYR A 226 -6.63 -8.04 -5.54
CA TYR A 226 -7.47 -7.04 -6.20
C TYR A 226 -6.64 -6.31 -7.25
N SER A 227 -7.18 -6.09 -8.45
CA SER A 227 -6.47 -5.52 -9.58
C SER A 227 -7.31 -4.41 -10.22
N TYR A 228 -6.76 -3.19 -10.18
CA TYR A 228 -7.38 -1.97 -10.70
C TYR A 228 -6.50 -1.38 -11.78
N ARG A 229 -7.09 -1.03 -12.93
CA ARG A 229 -6.40 -0.45 -14.08
C ARG A 229 -6.97 0.93 -14.38
N LEU A 230 -6.17 1.97 -14.14
CA LEU A 230 -6.53 3.37 -14.38
C LEU A 230 -5.79 3.88 -15.62
N LYS A 231 -6.53 4.30 -16.65
CA LYS A 231 -5.97 4.87 -17.89
C LYS A 231 -6.07 6.39 -17.85
N TYR A 232 -4.92 7.05 -17.80
CA TYR A 232 -4.81 8.50 -17.81
C TYR A 232 -4.46 9.00 -19.20
N GLU A 233 -5.22 9.96 -19.69
CA GLU A 233 -5.09 10.55 -21.02
C GLU A 233 -4.92 12.07 -20.91
N ASN A 234 -4.12 12.67 -21.79
CA ASN A 234 -3.98 14.13 -21.84
C ASN A 234 -5.24 14.75 -22.45
N SER A 235 -5.94 15.60 -21.70
CA SER A 235 -7.18 16.27 -22.13
C SER A 235 -6.96 17.71 -22.64
N GLN A 236 -5.76 18.28 -22.46
CA GLN A 236 -5.49 19.72 -22.71
C GLN A 236 -4.67 20.00 -23.97
N ASP A 237 -4.64 19.08 -24.94
CA ASP A 237 -4.08 19.36 -26.26
C ASP A 237 -5.05 20.23 -27.11
N GLU A 238 -5.08 21.55 -26.85
CA GLU A 238 -5.81 22.56 -27.66
C GLU A 238 -5.46 22.52 -29.16
N HIS A 239 -4.37 21.84 -29.54
CA HIS A 239 -3.91 21.70 -30.93
C HIS A 239 -4.04 20.27 -31.48
N GLY A 240 -4.72 19.36 -30.77
CA GLY A 240 -5.39 18.16 -31.30
C GLY A 240 -4.62 17.10 -32.10
N GLN A 241 -3.32 17.29 -32.42
CA GLN A 241 -2.70 16.52 -33.51
C GLN A 241 -1.44 15.69 -33.18
N ASN A 242 -0.59 16.04 -32.21
CA ASN A 242 0.79 15.51 -32.25
C ASN A 242 1.31 14.63 -31.08
N CYS A 243 0.68 14.57 -29.90
CA CYS A 243 1.29 13.86 -28.77
C CYS A 243 0.29 13.20 -27.78
N ARG A 244 -0.45 12.16 -28.22
CA ARG A 244 -1.27 11.29 -27.34
C ARG A 244 -0.39 10.51 -26.34
N HIS A 245 -0.10 11.13 -25.21
CA HIS A 245 0.51 10.48 -24.06
C HIS A 245 -0.56 9.78 -23.23
N THR A 246 -0.43 8.46 -23.07
CA THR A 246 -1.31 7.65 -22.22
C THR A 246 -0.50 6.98 -21.13
N LEU A 247 -0.87 7.23 -19.87
CA LEU A 247 -0.28 6.60 -18.69
C LEU A 247 -1.27 5.58 -18.13
N THR A 248 -0.92 4.31 -18.15
CA THR A 248 -1.69 3.25 -17.49
C THR A 248 -1.09 2.99 -16.11
N VAL A 249 -1.89 3.11 -15.06
CA VAL A 249 -1.50 2.68 -13.71
C VAL A 249 -2.20 1.35 -13.39
N GLU A 250 -1.41 0.30 -13.20
CA GLU A 250 -1.88 -1.01 -12.72
C GLU A 250 -1.68 -1.05 -11.20
N LEU A 251 -2.74 -0.85 -10.42
CA LEU A 251 -2.73 -0.93 -8.96
C LEU A 251 -3.16 -2.33 -8.53
N LYS A 252 -2.22 -3.12 -7.99
CA LYS A 252 -2.47 -4.48 -7.47
C LYS A 252 -2.39 -4.47 -5.95
N LEU A 253 -3.46 -4.85 -5.27
CA LEU A 253 -3.56 -4.90 -3.82
C LEU A 253 -3.68 -6.37 -3.39
N ASN A 254 -2.68 -6.87 -2.66
CA ASN A 254 -2.62 -8.26 -2.22
C ASN A 254 -2.85 -8.34 -0.70
N VAL A 255 -3.93 -8.97 -0.25
CA VAL A 255 -4.15 -9.31 1.16
C VAL A 255 -3.62 -10.71 1.41
N VAL A 256 -2.51 -10.83 2.14
CA VAL A 256 -1.89 -12.10 2.51
C VAL A 256 -2.20 -12.38 3.98
N SER A 257 -3.18 -13.25 4.23
CA SER A 257 -3.59 -13.66 5.57
C SER A 257 -2.75 -14.85 6.02
N LEU A 258 -1.96 -14.66 7.08
CA LEU A 258 -1.21 -15.71 7.78
C LEU A 258 -2.06 -16.18 8.97
N ILE A 259 -2.59 -17.40 8.89
CA ILE A 259 -3.56 -17.93 9.86
C ILE A 259 -2.84 -18.83 10.86
N GLU A 260 -2.44 -18.22 11.98
CA GLU A 260 -1.90 -18.92 13.16
C GLU A 260 -2.82 -18.63 14.35
N LYS A 261 -3.42 -19.69 14.90
CA LYS A 261 -4.36 -19.64 16.03
C LYS A 261 -3.65 -19.23 17.32
N GLU A 262 -2.42 -19.68 17.49
CA GLU A 262 -1.60 -19.48 18.68
C GLU A 262 -0.79 -18.19 18.56
N SER A 263 -1.38 -17.08 19.01
CA SER A 263 -0.76 -15.75 18.84
C SER A 263 0.59 -15.54 19.54
N TRP A 264 1.00 -16.46 20.42
CA TRP A 264 2.33 -16.43 21.02
C TRP A 264 3.44 -16.85 20.05
N LYS A 265 3.11 -17.59 18.98
CA LYS A 265 4.05 -17.94 17.88
C LYS A 265 4.26 -16.80 16.88
N TRP A 266 3.39 -15.79 16.87
CA TRP A 266 3.41 -14.73 15.84
C TRP A 266 4.74 -13.96 15.75
N PRO A 267 5.44 -13.59 16.86
CA PRO A 267 6.71 -12.88 16.77
C PRO A 267 7.83 -13.73 16.15
N GLU A 268 7.86 -15.04 16.42
CA GLU A 268 8.84 -15.97 15.84
C GLU A 268 8.54 -16.21 14.35
N LEU A 269 7.25 -16.41 14.02
CA LEU A 269 6.75 -16.51 12.66
C LEU A 269 7.04 -15.25 11.82
N PHE A 270 6.95 -14.07 12.43
CA PHE A 270 7.27 -12.82 11.77
C PHE A 270 8.77 -12.73 11.45
N LYS A 271 9.64 -13.10 12.40
CA LYS A 271 11.09 -13.16 12.17
C LYS A 271 11.47 -14.17 11.07
N SER A 272 10.84 -15.34 11.03
CA SER A 272 11.21 -16.41 10.08
C SER A 272 10.74 -16.13 8.65
N LEU A 273 9.55 -15.53 8.46
CA LEU A 273 9.03 -15.22 7.13
C LEU A 273 9.61 -13.92 6.55
N PHE A 274 9.84 -12.90 7.38
CA PHE A 274 10.31 -11.58 6.95
C PHE A 274 11.75 -11.34 7.43
N GLY A 275 12.63 -12.33 7.28
CA GLY A 275 14.02 -12.26 7.74
C GLY A 275 14.84 -11.13 7.11
N GLU A 276 16.16 -11.14 7.32
CA GLU A 276 17.04 -10.16 6.69
C GLU A 276 17.00 -10.24 5.15
N GLU A 277 16.84 -11.45 4.62
CA GLU A 277 16.70 -11.73 3.19
C GLU A 277 15.25 -12.11 2.82
N PRO A 278 14.80 -11.86 1.57
CA PRO A 278 13.48 -12.28 1.11
C PRO A 278 13.31 -13.79 1.14
N THR A 279 12.30 -14.28 1.86
CA THR A 279 12.04 -15.72 1.99
C THR A 279 11.04 -16.18 0.93
N THR A 280 11.48 -17.01 -0.02
CA THR A 280 10.58 -17.71 -0.95
C THR A 280 9.99 -18.92 -0.25
N ALA A 281 8.67 -19.07 -0.30
CA ALA A 281 7.97 -20.20 0.30
C ALA A 281 6.95 -20.81 -0.67
N SER A 282 6.88 -22.14 -0.69
CA SER A 282 5.91 -22.88 -1.49
C SER A 282 4.57 -22.96 -0.77
N VAL A 283 3.52 -22.56 -1.48
CA VAL A 283 2.13 -22.55 -1.02
C VAL A 283 1.37 -23.65 -1.76
N VAL A 284 1.08 -24.76 -1.07
CA VAL A 284 0.32 -25.88 -1.66
C VAL A 284 -1.16 -25.50 -1.72
N THR A 285 -1.71 -25.31 -2.92
CA THR A 285 -3.10 -24.85 -3.08
C THR A 285 -4.13 -25.98 -2.98
N LYS A 286 -5.21 -25.76 -2.22
CA LYS A 286 -6.26 -26.77 -1.97
C LYS A 286 -7.07 -27.20 -3.21
N LYS A 287 -7.05 -26.41 -4.29
CA LYS A 287 -7.95 -26.59 -5.46
C LYS A 287 -7.31 -27.33 -6.64
N LEU A 288 -5.98 -27.38 -6.73
CA LEU A 288 -5.27 -27.79 -7.95
C LEU A 288 -4.00 -28.61 -7.69
N GLU A 289 -3.62 -28.85 -6.42
CA GLU A 289 -2.30 -29.39 -6.01
C GLU A 289 -1.08 -28.61 -6.55
N GLN A 290 -1.32 -27.48 -7.23
CA GLN A 290 -0.28 -26.60 -7.74
C GLN A 290 0.36 -25.84 -6.57
N THR A 291 1.68 -25.91 -6.50
CA THR A 291 2.53 -25.12 -5.62
C THR A 291 2.71 -23.72 -6.20
N MET A 292 2.09 -22.72 -5.58
CA MET A 292 2.37 -21.32 -5.86
C MET A 292 3.61 -20.90 -5.06
N LEU A 293 4.62 -20.34 -5.70
CA LEU A 293 5.74 -19.72 -4.99
C LEU A 293 5.32 -18.30 -4.56
N TRP A 294 5.36 -18.03 -3.25
CA TRP A 294 5.17 -16.69 -2.71
C TRP A 294 6.47 -16.17 -2.09
N ASN A 295 6.84 -14.94 -2.43
CA ASN A 295 8.07 -14.32 -1.95
C ASN A 295 7.72 -13.33 -0.84
N PHE A 296 8.11 -13.64 0.39
CA PHE A 296 8.01 -12.71 1.51
C PHE A 296 9.15 -11.68 1.43
N PRO A 297 8.85 -10.37 1.60
CA PRO A 297 9.86 -9.32 1.59
C PRO A 297 10.71 -9.39 2.86
N SER A 298 11.95 -8.90 2.77
CA SER A 298 12.80 -8.65 3.94
C SER A 298 12.12 -7.67 4.90
N LEU A 299 12.35 -7.80 6.21
CA LEU A 299 11.91 -6.82 7.21
C LEU A 299 12.33 -5.37 6.86
N LYS A 300 13.47 -5.20 6.17
CA LYS A 300 13.98 -3.90 5.69
C LYS A 300 13.04 -3.21 4.67
N GLN A 301 12.21 -3.99 3.97
CA GLN A 301 11.29 -3.55 2.92
C GLN A 301 9.83 -3.37 3.43
N VAL A 302 9.58 -3.60 4.72
CA VAL A 302 8.28 -3.32 5.37
C VAL A 302 8.37 -1.96 6.06
N SER A 303 7.63 -0.97 5.54
CA SER A 303 7.69 0.42 5.99
C SER A 303 6.67 0.77 7.08
N THR A 304 5.50 0.14 7.06
CA THR A 304 4.40 0.46 7.98
C THR A 304 3.86 -0.78 8.68
N ILE A 305 3.66 -0.71 10.00
CA ILE A 305 2.87 -1.67 10.78
C ILE A 305 1.64 -0.99 11.39
N ILE A 306 0.48 -1.61 11.25
CA ILE A 306 -0.79 -1.15 11.80
C ILE A 306 -1.30 -2.18 12.80
N SER A 307 -1.49 -1.79 14.06
CA SER A 307 -2.06 -2.66 15.10
C SER A 307 -3.46 -2.21 15.49
N ALA A 308 -4.43 -3.03 15.14
CA ALA A 308 -5.81 -2.99 15.62
C ALA A 308 -6.10 -4.16 16.59
N LEU A 309 -5.06 -4.71 17.22
CA LEU A 309 -5.19 -5.81 18.18
C LEU A 309 -5.92 -5.37 19.45
N GLY A 310 -6.97 -6.11 19.76
CA GLY A 310 -7.71 -6.05 21.01
C GLY A 310 -8.22 -7.43 21.39
N SER A 311 -8.42 -7.68 22.68
CA SER A 311 -9.08 -8.90 23.16
C SER A 311 -10.26 -8.54 24.06
N SER A 312 -11.42 -9.13 23.80
CA SER A 312 -12.60 -9.03 24.65
C SER A 312 -12.58 -10.07 25.79
N ASP A 313 -13.30 -9.79 26.88
CA ASP A 313 -13.44 -10.73 28.01
C ASP A 313 -14.04 -12.09 27.58
N HIS A 314 -14.82 -12.11 26.49
CA HIS A 314 -15.36 -13.34 25.91
C HIS A 314 -14.27 -14.13 25.17
N GLU A 315 -13.44 -13.47 24.36
CA GLU A 315 -12.31 -14.11 23.67
C GLU A 315 -11.24 -14.62 24.63
N GLN A 316 -10.97 -13.89 25.72
CA GLN A 316 -10.08 -14.38 26.79
C GLN A 316 -10.56 -15.71 27.38
N ARG A 317 -11.88 -15.84 27.65
CA ARG A 317 -12.46 -17.09 28.17
C ARG A 317 -12.41 -18.23 27.16
N THR A 318 -12.74 -17.94 25.89
CA THR A 318 -12.80 -18.94 24.82
C THR A 318 -11.41 -19.41 24.37
N ALA A 319 -10.43 -18.51 24.30
CA ALA A 319 -9.06 -18.82 23.83
C ALA A 319 -8.08 -19.18 24.95
N LYS A 320 -8.43 -18.94 26.23
CA LYS A 320 -7.55 -19.10 27.42
C LYS A 320 -6.25 -18.25 27.39
N ILE A 321 -6.14 -17.28 26.49
CA ILE A 321 -5.01 -16.34 26.40
C ILE A 321 -5.35 -15.10 27.22
N SER A 322 -4.43 -14.62 28.05
CA SER A 322 -4.65 -13.42 28.88
C SER A 322 -4.88 -12.18 28.02
N ARG A 323 -5.77 -11.29 28.49
CA ARG A 323 -6.05 -10.04 27.79
C ARG A 323 -4.83 -9.13 27.74
N SER A 324 -4.07 -9.03 28.82
CA SER A 324 -2.81 -8.25 28.88
C SER A 324 -1.81 -8.69 27.82
N PHE A 325 -1.61 -9.99 27.61
CA PHE A 325 -0.71 -10.49 26.57
C PHE A 325 -1.10 -9.98 25.18
N VAL A 326 -2.39 -10.00 24.83
CA VAL A 326 -2.86 -9.53 23.51
C VAL A 326 -2.89 -8.00 23.43
N ASP A 327 -3.32 -7.33 24.49
CA ASP A 327 -3.50 -5.88 24.53
C ASP A 327 -2.19 -5.10 24.73
N HIS A 328 -1.10 -5.75 25.14
CA HIS A 328 0.23 -5.18 25.44
C HIS A 328 1.38 -6.00 24.82
N ASP A 329 1.72 -7.14 25.41
CA ASP A 329 3.00 -7.84 25.16
C ASP A 329 3.19 -8.25 23.70
N LEU A 330 2.15 -8.82 23.09
CA LEU A 330 2.15 -9.23 21.69
C LEU A 330 2.34 -8.03 20.74
N ILE A 331 1.70 -6.90 21.03
CA ILE A 331 1.82 -5.69 20.20
C ILE A 331 3.25 -5.14 20.31
N LEU A 332 3.78 -5.05 21.54
CA LEU A 332 5.15 -4.60 21.80
C LEU A 332 6.17 -5.51 21.11
N GLN A 333 6.08 -6.83 21.27
CA GLN A 333 6.99 -7.79 20.65
C GLN A 333 6.95 -7.74 19.11
N MET A 334 5.76 -7.69 18.50
CA MET A 334 5.63 -7.60 17.04
C MET A 334 6.21 -6.29 16.50
N ILE A 335 6.02 -5.16 17.20
CA ILE A 335 6.57 -3.86 16.78
C ILE A 335 8.09 -3.80 17.01
N GLN A 336 8.63 -4.40 18.08
CA GLN A 336 10.07 -4.55 18.29
C GLN A 336 10.73 -5.37 17.19
N VAL A 337 10.12 -6.50 16.77
CA VAL A 337 10.60 -7.27 15.61
C VAL A 337 10.58 -6.44 14.33
N PHE A 338 9.51 -5.69 14.11
CA PHE A 338 9.38 -4.79 12.96
C PHE A 338 10.45 -3.70 12.90
N SER A 339 10.89 -3.16 14.06
CA SER A 339 11.85 -2.06 14.15
C SER A 339 13.31 -2.50 14.18
N GLN A 340 13.60 -3.79 14.39
CA GLN A 340 14.97 -4.33 14.51
C GLN A 340 15.83 -4.16 13.25
N SER A 341 15.24 -4.11 12.06
CA SER A 341 15.98 -4.00 10.80
C SER A 341 15.38 -2.91 9.91
N LYS A 342 16.21 -1.92 9.58
CA LYS A 342 15.84 -0.73 8.80
C LYS A 342 16.85 -0.51 7.67
N ASP A 343 16.35 -0.13 6.50
CA ASP A 343 17.17 0.35 5.38
C ASP A 343 17.31 1.88 5.42
N ALA A 344 18.39 2.44 4.88
CA ALA A 344 18.64 3.88 4.88
C ALA A 344 17.55 4.70 4.17
N SER A 345 16.84 4.08 3.21
CA SER A 345 15.75 4.69 2.43
C SER A 345 14.34 4.43 3.00
N THR A 346 14.18 3.48 3.92
CA THR A 346 12.85 3.04 4.41
C THR A 346 12.57 3.61 5.79
N GLN A 347 11.62 4.54 5.89
CA GLN A 347 11.10 4.98 7.18
C GLN A 347 10.21 3.90 7.82
N LYS A 348 10.38 3.70 9.12
CA LYS A 348 9.65 2.72 9.95
C LYS A 348 8.53 3.41 10.73
N LYS A 349 7.29 3.17 10.32
CA LYS A 349 6.08 3.75 10.91
C LYS A 349 5.23 2.70 11.62
N ALA A 350 4.83 2.97 12.85
CA ALA A 350 3.87 2.16 13.59
C ALA A 350 2.61 2.97 13.89
N ILE A 351 1.44 2.41 13.59
CA ILE A 351 0.13 2.99 13.87
C ILE A 351 -0.58 2.03 14.81
N VAL A 352 -0.89 2.48 16.03
CA VAL A 352 -1.48 1.63 17.07
C VAL A 352 -2.78 2.23 17.56
N ILE A 353 -3.84 1.42 17.53
CA ILE A 353 -5.15 1.79 18.06
C ILE A 353 -5.23 1.32 19.52
N THR A 354 -5.35 2.27 20.43
CA THR A 354 -5.46 2.04 21.87
C THR A 354 -6.90 2.35 22.32
N SER A 355 -7.06 3.24 23.30
CA SER A 355 -8.34 3.73 23.78
C SER A 355 -8.16 5.14 24.33
N PHE A 356 -9.26 5.89 24.45
CA PHE A 356 -9.26 7.16 25.16
C PHE A 356 -8.72 6.97 26.59
N ASN A 357 -7.82 7.85 26.99
CA ASN A 357 -7.18 7.79 28.29
C ASN A 357 -7.78 8.88 29.19
N ASN A 358 -8.26 8.49 30.37
CA ASN A 358 -8.69 9.37 31.44
C ASN A 358 -8.06 8.86 32.75
N LEU A 359 -7.37 9.75 33.47
CA LEU A 359 -6.68 9.47 34.73
C LEU A 359 -7.53 8.68 35.73
N PHE A 360 -8.83 8.99 35.84
CA PHE A 360 -9.75 8.24 36.69
C PHE A 360 -9.92 6.78 36.20
N LEU A 361 -10.18 6.56 34.91
CA LEU A 361 -10.41 5.23 34.36
C LEU A 361 -9.15 4.34 34.41
N THR A 362 -7.96 4.92 34.23
CA THR A 362 -6.68 4.19 34.39
C THR A 362 -6.40 3.75 35.82
N SER A 363 -6.94 4.45 36.83
CA SER A 363 -6.82 4.05 38.23
C SER A 363 -7.69 2.83 38.54
N PHE A 364 -8.95 2.83 38.08
CA PHE A 364 -9.94 1.79 38.43
C PHE A 364 -10.01 0.59 37.46
N SER A 365 -9.40 0.65 36.28
CA SER A 365 -9.53 -0.39 35.27
C SER A 365 -8.20 -0.83 34.67
N ASP A 366 -7.86 -2.11 34.85
CA ASP A 366 -6.65 -2.72 34.32
C ASP A 366 -6.58 -2.68 32.78
N TYR A 367 -7.72 -2.58 32.08
CA TYR A 367 -7.73 -2.39 30.62
C TYR A 367 -7.12 -1.05 30.21
N PHE A 368 -7.57 0.05 30.81
CA PHE A 368 -7.03 1.38 30.51
C PHE A 368 -5.59 1.51 31.00
N ARG A 369 -5.24 0.90 32.15
CA ARG A 369 -3.86 0.85 32.64
C ARG A 369 -2.94 0.09 31.68
N THR A 370 -3.36 -1.08 31.19
CA THR A 370 -2.62 -1.88 30.19
C THR A 370 -2.41 -1.10 28.88
N LYS A 371 -3.45 -0.42 28.36
CA LYS A 371 -3.31 0.39 27.14
C LYS A 371 -2.41 1.61 27.34
N LEU A 372 -2.44 2.29 28.48
CA LEU A 372 -1.48 3.36 28.80
C LEU A 372 -0.04 2.84 28.92
N SER A 373 0.16 1.70 29.58
CA SER A 373 1.48 1.04 29.66
C SER A 373 2.04 0.77 28.26
N LEU A 374 1.21 0.27 27.34
CA LEU A 374 1.63 0.02 25.96
C LEU A 374 2.07 1.32 25.25
N GLU A 375 1.35 2.43 25.43
CA GLU A 375 1.72 3.71 24.82
C GLU A 375 3.07 4.24 25.32
N GLN A 376 3.35 4.05 26.62
CA GLN A 376 4.62 4.44 27.25
C GLN A 376 5.77 3.53 26.79
N ASP A 377 5.54 2.21 26.77
CA ASP A 377 6.52 1.23 26.33
C ASP A 377 6.84 1.37 24.83
N LEU A 378 5.84 1.60 23.97
CA LEU A 378 6.09 1.85 22.54
C LEU A 378 6.89 3.13 22.28
N ALA A 379 6.69 4.17 23.11
CA ALA A 379 7.42 5.42 22.99
C ALA A 379 8.86 5.36 23.52
N THR A 380 9.22 4.35 24.32
CA THR A 380 10.51 4.29 25.05
C THR A 380 11.34 3.02 24.81
N ARG A 381 10.71 1.88 24.50
CA ARG A 381 11.33 0.54 24.41
C ARG A 381 11.38 -0.03 22.98
N VAL A 382 11.10 0.79 21.96
CA VAL A 382 11.14 0.43 20.54
C VAL A 382 12.16 1.30 19.80
N PRO A 383 13.47 0.99 19.91
CA PRO A 383 14.48 1.65 19.08
C PRO A 383 14.30 1.26 17.60
N GLY A 384 14.72 2.15 16.70
CA GLY A 384 14.66 1.93 15.23
C GLY A 384 13.32 2.27 14.57
N LEU A 385 12.31 2.70 15.34
CA LEU A 385 11.08 3.28 14.82
C LEU A 385 11.31 4.77 14.49
N ASP A 386 10.82 5.24 13.34
CA ASP A 386 10.91 6.65 12.93
C ASP A 386 9.66 7.45 13.32
N LYS A 387 8.50 6.79 13.33
CA LYS A 387 7.22 7.44 13.62
C LYS A 387 6.28 6.50 14.36
N LEU A 388 5.77 6.95 15.51
CA LEU A 388 4.69 6.29 16.25
C LEU A 388 3.42 7.14 16.18
N VAL A 389 2.34 6.60 15.61
CA VAL A 389 1.01 7.23 15.60
C VAL A 389 0.09 6.43 16.52
N ILE A 390 -0.41 7.09 17.56
CA ILE A 390 -1.31 6.48 18.56
C ILE A 390 -2.71 7.03 18.33
N LEU A 391 -3.64 6.17 17.95
CA LEU A 391 -5.06 6.52 17.85
C LEU A 391 -5.74 6.16 19.17
N ARG A 392 -6.27 7.17 19.86
CA ARG A 392 -7.00 7.03 21.14
C ARG A 392 -8.51 7.26 20.92
N PRO A 393 -9.24 6.30 20.31
CA PRO A 393 -10.67 6.44 20.11
C PRO A 393 -11.44 6.29 21.41
N GLY A 394 -12.61 6.93 21.47
CA GLY A 394 -13.58 6.72 22.55
C GLY A 394 -14.36 5.42 22.38
N PRO A 395 -15.53 5.31 23.04
CA PRO A 395 -16.46 4.21 22.79
C PRO A 395 -16.76 4.06 21.29
N LEU A 396 -16.44 2.89 20.73
CA LEU A 396 -16.56 2.65 19.29
C LEU A 396 -18.00 2.38 18.88
N VAL A 397 -18.52 3.16 17.93
CA VAL A 397 -19.81 2.89 17.29
C VAL A 397 -19.58 1.99 16.08
N GLY A 398 -20.11 0.78 16.14
CA GLY A 398 -20.01 -0.18 15.03
C GLY A 398 -20.88 -1.40 15.28
N SER A 399 -20.70 -2.42 14.44
CA SER A 399 -21.18 -3.76 14.69
C SER A 399 -20.08 -4.74 14.32
N HIS A 400 -19.74 -5.68 15.22
CA HIS A 400 -18.86 -6.80 14.89
C HIS A 400 -19.46 -7.78 13.85
N THR A 401 -20.71 -7.55 13.41
CA THR A 401 -21.25 -8.13 12.19
C THR A 401 -21.10 -7.16 11.03
N LEU A 402 -20.35 -7.59 10.00
CA LEU A 402 -20.45 -7.01 8.67
C LEU A 402 -21.93 -7.05 8.24
N TYR A 403 -22.48 -5.87 7.95
CA TYR A 403 -23.68 -5.81 7.12
C TYR A 403 -23.25 -6.30 5.74
N ASN A 404 -23.67 -7.50 5.35
CA ASN A 404 -23.74 -7.86 3.93
C ASN A 404 -24.78 -6.93 3.29
N THR A 405 -24.36 -5.73 2.90
CA THR A 405 -25.16 -4.82 2.07
C THR A 405 -25.44 -5.44 0.71
N ALA A 406 -24.57 -6.36 0.25
CA ALA A 406 -24.80 -7.28 -0.87
C ALA A 406 -25.96 -8.29 -0.67
N ASN A 407 -26.51 -8.42 0.55
CA ASN A 407 -27.77 -9.14 0.81
C ASN A 407 -28.93 -8.18 1.13
N SER A 408 -28.69 -6.85 1.14
CA SER A 408 -29.75 -5.82 1.12
C SER A 408 -29.96 -5.19 -0.25
N SER A 409 -29.12 -5.50 -1.24
CA SER A 409 -29.51 -5.41 -2.64
C SER A 409 -30.62 -6.42 -2.91
N SER A 410 -31.85 -5.92 -2.96
CA SER A 410 -32.95 -6.48 -3.74
C SER A 410 -33.20 -8.00 -3.58
N PHE A 411 -33.53 -8.44 -2.36
CA PHE A 411 -34.77 -9.22 -2.26
C PHE A 411 -35.94 -8.24 -2.49
N GLN A 412 -36.11 -7.83 -3.75
CA GLN A 412 -37.44 -7.47 -4.26
C GLN A 412 -38.22 -8.77 -4.26
N GLU A 413 -38.74 -9.16 -3.10
CA GLU A 413 -39.68 -10.26 -3.00
C GLU A 413 -40.85 -9.90 -3.92
N THR A 414 -40.97 -10.62 -5.04
CA THR A 414 -41.98 -10.39 -6.05
C THR A 414 -43.34 -10.58 -5.41
N LYS A 415 -43.97 -9.45 -5.06
CA LYS A 415 -45.24 -9.40 -4.35
C LYS A 415 -46.24 -10.32 -5.06
N PRO A 416 -46.75 -11.39 -4.42
CA PRO A 416 -47.77 -12.23 -5.02
C PRO A 416 -48.99 -11.39 -5.36
N SER A 417 -49.49 -11.50 -6.58
CA SER A 417 -50.58 -10.67 -7.13
C SER A 417 -51.85 -10.69 -6.25
N LEU A 418 -52.08 -11.81 -5.55
CA LEU A 418 -53.23 -12.09 -4.70
C LEU A 418 -53.17 -11.47 -3.29
N ILE A 419 -52.05 -10.90 -2.84
CA ILE A 419 -51.89 -10.42 -1.44
C ILE A 419 -52.08 -8.90 -1.36
N PRO A 420 -52.91 -8.36 -0.43
CA PRO A 420 -52.98 -6.92 -0.16
C PRO A 420 -51.63 -6.33 0.28
N ASN A 421 -51.30 -5.12 -0.20
CA ASN A 421 -50.03 -4.45 0.09
C ASN A 421 -49.73 -4.33 1.60
N THR A 422 -50.77 -4.09 2.42
CA THR A 422 -50.68 -3.97 3.87
C THR A 422 -50.28 -5.28 4.55
N ILE A 423 -50.88 -6.40 4.16
CA ILE A 423 -50.56 -7.73 4.71
C ILE A 423 -49.13 -8.13 4.31
N PHE A 424 -48.74 -7.88 3.05
CA PHE A 424 -47.38 -8.12 2.58
C PHE A 424 -46.36 -7.28 3.35
N ALA A 425 -46.61 -5.97 3.53
CA ALA A 425 -45.74 -5.09 4.33
C ALA A 425 -45.63 -5.54 5.80
N ILE A 426 -46.74 -5.97 6.42
CA ILE A 426 -46.73 -6.52 7.79
C ILE A 426 -45.93 -7.83 7.86
N TYR A 427 -46.03 -8.69 6.85
CA TYR A 427 -45.22 -9.91 6.73
C TYR A 427 -43.72 -9.59 6.62
N CYS A 428 -43.33 -8.72 5.67
CA CYS A 428 -41.94 -8.30 5.49
C CYS A 428 -41.39 -7.63 6.77
N LEU A 429 -42.19 -6.83 7.48
CA LEU A 429 -41.81 -6.23 8.77
C LEU A 429 -41.63 -7.29 9.86
N LYS A 430 -42.60 -8.22 10.04
CA LYS A 430 -42.50 -9.31 11.02
C LYS A 430 -41.29 -10.20 10.75
N ARG A 431 -41.05 -10.56 9.49
CA ARG A 431 -39.88 -11.34 9.07
C ARG A 431 -38.58 -10.59 9.29
N SER A 432 -38.49 -9.31 8.92
CA SER A 432 -37.33 -8.46 9.21
C SER A 432 -37.04 -8.37 10.72
N CYS A 433 -38.09 -8.27 11.55
CA CYS A 433 -37.96 -8.30 13.01
C CYS A 433 -37.51 -9.67 13.54
N LEU A 434 -38.01 -10.78 12.98
CA LEU A 434 -37.57 -12.13 13.33
C LEU A 434 -36.10 -12.36 12.94
N GLU A 435 -35.70 -11.99 11.73
CA GLU A 435 -34.32 -12.05 11.26
C GLU A 435 -33.38 -11.17 12.07
N ARG A 436 -33.84 -10.01 12.57
CA ARG A 436 -33.10 -9.18 13.54
C ARG A 436 -32.98 -9.88 14.90
N LYS A 437 -34.02 -10.53 15.41
CA LYS A 437 -33.98 -11.29 16.68
C LYS A 437 -33.04 -12.51 16.59
N ILE A 438 -33.14 -13.30 15.52
CA ILE A 438 -32.28 -14.47 15.27
C ILE A 438 -30.82 -14.03 15.11
N ARG A 439 -30.55 -12.94 14.38
CA ARG A 439 -29.20 -12.34 14.30
C ARG A 439 -28.71 -11.88 15.66
N PHE A 440 -29.52 -11.15 16.43
CA PHE A 440 -29.13 -10.70 17.77
C PHE A 440 -28.77 -11.87 18.70
N ALA A 441 -29.54 -12.96 18.68
CA ALA A 441 -29.23 -14.17 19.46
C ALA A 441 -27.90 -14.83 19.03
N ARG A 442 -27.65 -14.89 17.70
CA ARG A 442 -26.39 -15.41 17.14
C ARG A 442 -25.18 -14.51 17.45
N ASP A 443 -25.37 -13.20 17.42
CA ASP A 443 -24.35 -12.22 17.81
C ASP A 443 -24.05 -12.30 19.31
N LEU A 444 -25.08 -12.51 20.14
CA LEU A 444 -24.94 -12.69 21.57
C LEU A 444 -24.11 -13.94 21.92
N SER A 445 -24.33 -15.05 21.20
CA SER A 445 -23.56 -16.28 21.41
C SER A 445 -22.14 -16.21 20.84
N ARG A 446 -21.91 -15.46 19.75
CA ARG A 446 -20.59 -15.33 19.10
C ARG A 446 -19.66 -14.30 19.75
N TYR A 447 -20.20 -13.23 20.34
CA TYR A 447 -19.42 -12.09 20.86
C TYR A 447 -19.67 -11.77 22.34
N GLY A 448 -20.74 -12.30 22.93
CA GLY A 448 -21.10 -12.09 24.34
C GLY A 448 -21.91 -10.81 24.62
N LEU A 449 -22.72 -10.88 25.67
CA LEU A 449 -23.68 -9.83 26.06
C LEU A 449 -23.02 -8.49 26.44
N LYS A 450 -21.89 -8.53 27.16
CA LYS A 450 -21.17 -7.32 27.60
C LYS A 450 -20.69 -6.46 26.42
N LEU A 451 -20.19 -7.10 25.36
CA LEU A 451 -19.70 -6.41 24.17
C LEU A 451 -20.87 -5.81 23.35
N LYS A 452 -21.96 -6.57 23.17
CA LYS A 452 -23.18 -6.10 22.48
C LYS A 452 -23.87 -4.94 23.22
N LEU A 453 -23.89 -4.95 24.56
CA LEU A 453 -24.33 -3.78 25.33
C LEU A 453 -23.40 -2.57 25.15
N GLY A 454 -22.09 -2.80 25.03
CA GLY A 454 -21.11 -1.77 24.68
C GLY A 454 -21.41 -1.09 23.34
N GLU A 455 -21.65 -1.88 22.28
CA GLU A 455 -22.06 -1.36 20.95
C GLU A 455 -23.33 -0.49 21.03
N ILE A 456 -24.33 -0.94 21.80
CA ILE A 456 -25.61 -0.22 21.97
C ILE A 456 -25.40 1.10 22.74
N MET A 457 -24.67 1.06 23.85
CA MET A 457 -24.39 2.26 24.66
C MET A 457 -23.54 3.27 23.89
N ALA A 458 -22.53 2.84 23.14
CA ALA A 458 -21.74 3.71 22.27
C ALA A 458 -22.62 4.37 21.20
N ARG A 459 -23.54 3.62 20.55
CA ARG A 459 -24.48 4.17 19.57
C ARG A 459 -25.44 5.21 20.18
N ILE A 460 -25.91 4.98 21.40
CA ILE A 460 -26.76 5.95 22.12
C ILE A 460 -25.95 7.19 22.49
N ALA A 461 -24.72 7.03 22.99
CA ALA A 461 -23.82 8.11 23.40
C ALA A 461 -23.19 8.91 22.24
N TYR A 462 -23.28 8.42 21.00
CA TYR A 462 -22.98 9.17 19.79
C TYR A 462 -24.20 9.98 19.32
N ASN A 463 -25.40 9.37 19.35
CA ASN A 463 -26.64 10.04 18.96
C ASN A 463 -27.18 11.05 19.99
N ARG A 464 -26.67 11.03 21.22
CA ARG A 464 -26.94 12.00 22.28
C ARG A 464 -25.62 12.44 22.87
N SER A 465 -25.40 13.76 22.97
CA SER A 465 -24.20 14.36 23.54
C SER A 465 -24.03 14.02 25.03
N CYS A 466 -23.51 12.82 25.31
CA CYS A 466 -23.24 12.35 26.65
C CYS A 466 -21.99 13.03 27.24
N SER A 467 -21.93 13.09 28.57
CA SER A 467 -20.88 13.80 29.32
C SER A 467 -19.45 13.37 28.92
N PRO A 468 -18.48 14.31 28.88
CA PRO A 468 -17.08 14.03 28.54
C PRO A 468 -16.40 12.96 29.41
N LEU A 469 -16.98 12.64 30.59
CA LEU A 469 -16.53 11.55 31.46
C LEU A 469 -16.51 10.17 30.79
N ILE A 470 -17.40 9.91 29.83
CA ILE A 470 -17.52 8.61 29.13
C ILE A 470 -16.60 8.55 27.89
N GLY A 471 -16.00 9.68 27.51
CA GLY A 471 -15.22 9.83 26.28
C GLY A 471 -16.12 10.06 25.06
N TYR A 472 -15.66 10.90 24.13
CA TYR A 472 -16.35 11.17 22.87
C TYR A 472 -16.42 9.89 22.03
N ALA A 473 -17.63 9.37 21.78
CA ALA A 473 -17.84 8.16 21.00
C ALA A 473 -17.54 8.39 19.52
N VAL A 474 -16.91 7.42 18.84
CA VAL A 474 -16.47 7.56 17.43
C VAL A 474 -16.86 6.33 16.63
N PRO A 475 -17.39 6.48 15.40
CA PRO A 475 -17.60 5.36 14.50
C PRO A 475 -16.31 4.60 14.16
N ALA A 476 -16.35 3.27 14.24
CA ALA A 476 -15.18 2.42 13.98
C ALA A 476 -14.62 2.58 12.56
N TYR A 477 -15.48 2.92 11.57
CA TYR A 477 -15.03 3.19 10.21
C TYR A 477 -14.21 4.48 10.09
N LYS A 478 -14.52 5.52 10.89
CA LYS A 478 -13.73 6.77 10.93
C LYS A 478 -12.33 6.49 11.51
N VAL A 479 -12.26 5.74 12.61
CA VAL A 479 -10.97 5.29 13.20
C VAL A 479 -10.15 4.48 12.20
N ALA A 480 -10.78 3.55 11.48
CA ALA A 480 -10.13 2.76 10.45
C ALA A 480 -9.62 3.63 9.29
N TYR A 481 -10.43 4.57 8.80
CA TYR A 481 -10.05 5.47 7.71
C TYR A 481 -8.89 6.39 8.12
N VAL A 482 -8.88 6.96 9.34
CA VAL A 482 -7.73 7.74 9.84
C VAL A 482 -6.47 6.89 9.95
N ALA A 483 -6.57 5.63 10.39
CA ALA A 483 -5.43 4.71 10.40
C ALA A 483 -4.87 4.47 8.99
N VAL A 484 -5.74 4.32 7.99
CA VAL A 484 -5.34 4.15 6.57
C VAL A 484 -4.74 5.44 5.99
N LEU A 485 -5.35 6.60 6.23
CA LEU A 485 -4.80 7.89 5.84
C LEU A 485 -3.39 8.08 6.40
N LYS A 486 -3.19 7.76 7.69
CA LYS A 486 -1.87 7.84 8.32
C LYS A 486 -0.91 6.77 7.82
N ALA A 487 -1.37 5.59 7.42
CA ALA A 487 -0.50 4.56 6.85
C ALA A 487 0.06 4.92 5.46
N LEU A 488 -0.67 5.72 4.68
CA LEU A 488 -0.34 6.06 3.29
C LEU A 488 0.22 7.48 3.11
N ARG A 489 -0.07 8.42 4.03
CA ARG A 489 0.53 9.76 4.05
C ARG A 489 1.94 9.70 4.68
N SER A 490 2.90 10.25 3.93
CA SER A 490 4.30 10.45 4.35
C SER A 490 4.57 11.87 4.89
N MET A 491 3.59 12.77 4.82
CA MET A 491 3.63 14.09 5.45
C MET A 491 3.25 13.95 6.91
N ASP A 492 4.20 13.48 7.71
CA ASP A 492 4.07 13.39 9.17
C ASP A 492 4.66 14.62 9.86
N SER A 493 4.17 14.96 11.05
CA SER A 493 4.81 15.96 11.89
C SER A 493 6.23 15.55 12.29
N ASP A 494 7.12 16.52 12.53
CA ASP A 494 8.50 16.28 12.97
C ASP A 494 8.60 15.55 14.33
N SER A 495 7.50 15.45 15.08
CA SER A 495 7.44 14.74 16.35
C SER A 495 7.51 13.22 16.16
N PHE A 496 8.44 12.54 16.84
CA PHE A 496 8.52 11.06 16.83
C PHE A 496 7.18 10.39 17.17
N VAL A 497 6.47 10.90 18.18
CA VAL A 497 5.13 10.44 18.54
C VAL A 497 4.08 11.46 18.05
N GLU A 498 3.00 10.96 17.47
CA GLU A 498 1.77 11.68 17.19
C GLU A 498 0.61 10.98 17.90
N VAL A 499 -0.18 11.71 18.70
CA VAL A 499 -1.34 11.15 19.41
C VAL A 499 -2.60 11.82 18.88
N ILE A 500 -3.51 11.03 18.29
CA ILE A 500 -4.76 11.51 17.71
C ILE A 500 -5.93 11.05 18.59
N LYS A 501 -6.67 12.01 19.13
CA LYS A 501 -7.81 11.80 20.05
C LYS A 501 -9.13 11.61 19.30
N SER A 502 -10.15 11.10 19.99
CA SER A 502 -11.51 10.85 19.48
C SER A 502 -12.12 12.00 18.65
N ASP A 503 -12.03 13.23 19.17
CA ASP A 503 -12.51 14.46 18.56
C ASP A 503 -11.77 14.77 17.25
N GLN A 504 -10.45 14.64 17.26
CA GLN A 504 -9.62 14.82 16.08
C GLN A 504 -9.88 13.73 15.03
N ILE A 505 -10.12 12.48 15.45
CA ILE A 505 -10.51 11.39 14.53
C ILE A 505 -11.82 11.74 13.83
N ASP A 506 -12.82 12.27 14.56
CA ASP A 506 -14.12 12.59 13.96
C ASP A 506 -14.05 13.79 12.99
N HIS A 507 -13.19 14.77 13.26
CA HIS A 507 -12.93 15.92 12.39
C HIS A 507 -12.04 15.64 11.17
N LEU A 508 -11.25 14.55 11.19
CA LEU A 508 -10.38 14.16 10.07
C LEU A 508 -11.10 13.33 8.98
N THR A 509 -12.41 13.11 9.12
CA THR A 509 -13.25 12.23 8.30
C THR A 509 -14.62 12.84 8.00
#